data_AF-A0A146FKB5-F1
#
_entry.id   AF-A0A146FKB5-F1
#
_cell.length_a   1.000
_cell.length_b   1.000
_cell.length_c   1.000
_cell.angle_alpha   90.00
_cell.angle_beta   90.00
_cell.angle_gamma   90.00
#
_symmetry.space_group_name_H-M   'P 1'
#
loop_
_entity.id
_entity.type
_entity.pdbx_description
1 polymer ?
#
loop_
_entity_poly.entity_id
_entity_poly.type
_entity_poly.pdbx_seq_one_letter_code
_entity_poly.pdbx_strand_id
1 'polypeptide(L)'
;MAFTQQRPFRIPLDILDLYPAPRAATSGDHEWVNALLILAAHVIQFCFDEGAARSVVAFKGLVEKRDEWVRMCPESFRAVYSDDGGGDGGGFPNRWYLDGCHIVAAQSLGFIRILLAMYNPLLLGVRAGRSMMMVEMEKEVKQAVWEVCGVAVSNRQSPAGMVIASFAVVVCAEWFDDEGERERLRGFVREMRGECNYWPGVEMEKRLERMWSSRGG
;
A
#
# COMPACT_ATOMS: atom_id res chain seq x y z
N MET A 1 -2.38 -11.33 -7.43
CA MET A 1 -3.25 -10.43 -6.64
C MET A 1 -3.77 -9.33 -7.56
N ALA A 2 -4.98 -8.81 -7.33
CA ALA A 2 -5.60 -7.80 -8.22
C ALA A 2 -4.76 -6.51 -8.34
N PHE A 3 -4.22 -6.03 -7.22
CA PHE A 3 -3.29 -4.90 -7.15
C PHE A 3 -2.05 -5.08 -8.06
N THR A 4 -1.49 -6.29 -8.07
CA THR A 4 -0.23 -6.60 -8.75
C THR A 4 -0.41 -6.79 -10.26
N GLN A 5 -1.63 -7.17 -10.64
CA GLN A 5 -2.04 -7.31 -12.03
C GLN A 5 -2.69 -6.04 -12.57
N GLN A 6 -2.93 -5.03 -11.72
CA GLN A 6 -3.67 -3.81 -12.04
C GLN A 6 -5.02 -4.13 -12.71
N ARG A 7 -5.76 -5.07 -12.13
CA ARG A 7 -7.04 -5.56 -12.65
C ARG A 7 -8.15 -5.39 -11.62
N PRO A 8 -9.39 -5.14 -12.06
CA PRO A 8 -10.53 -5.12 -11.16
C PRO A 8 -10.83 -6.52 -10.62
N PHE A 9 -11.57 -6.59 -9.52
CA PHE A 9 -12.07 -7.87 -9.05
C PHE A 9 -13.12 -8.40 -10.03
N ARG A 10 -13.07 -9.70 -10.32
CA ARG A 10 -14.07 -10.39 -11.15
C ARG A 10 -15.30 -10.84 -10.35
N ILE A 11 -15.29 -10.63 -9.04
CA ILE A 11 -16.34 -11.04 -8.11
C ILE A 11 -17.18 -9.80 -7.78
N PRO A 12 -18.53 -9.91 -7.81
CA PRO A 12 -19.42 -8.84 -7.38
C PRO A 12 -19.12 -8.46 -5.91
N LEU A 13 -18.76 -7.19 -5.66
CA LEU A 13 -18.36 -6.71 -4.33
C LEU A 13 -19.56 -6.43 -3.40
N ASP A 14 -20.78 -6.39 -3.94
CA ASP A 14 -22.04 -6.28 -3.19
C ASP A 14 -22.20 -7.41 -2.17
N ILE A 15 -21.66 -8.60 -2.45
CA ILE A 15 -21.64 -9.72 -1.51
C ILE A 15 -20.76 -9.39 -0.30
N LEU A 16 -19.68 -8.63 -0.48
CA LEU A 16 -18.78 -8.23 0.61
C LEU A 16 -19.39 -7.13 1.48
N ASP A 17 -20.30 -6.33 0.94
CA ASP A 17 -21.03 -5.31 1.71
C ASP A 17 -21.98 -5.94 2.76
N LEU A 18 -22.24 -7.25 2.67
CA LEU A 18 -22.98 -8.02 3.69
C LEU A 18 -22.12 -8.35 4.92
N TYR A 19 -20.79 -8.18 4.83
CA TYR A 19 -19.91 -8.44 5.96
C TYR A 19 -20.18 -7.42 7.08
N PRO A 20 -20.36 -7.85 8.34
CA PRO A 20 -20.70 -6.94 9.42
C PRO A 20 -19.56 -5.95 9.65
N ALA A 21 -19.87 -4.66 9.56
CA ALA A 21 -18.95 -3.61 9.98
C ALA A 21 -18.69 -3.70 11.50
N PRO A 22 -17.46 -3.42 11.97
CA PRO A 22 -17.15 -3.36 13.39
C PRO A 22 -18.08 -2.37 14.09
N ARG A 23 -18.79 -2.81 15.13
CA ARG A 23 -19.85 -2.02 15.77
C ARG A 23 -19.37 -1.23 16.98
N ALA A 24 -18.23 -1.61 17.55
CA ALA A 24 -17.61 -0.98 18.69
C ALA A 24 -16.11 -1.27 18.70
N ALA A 25 -15.35 -0.51 19.49
CA ALA A 25 -13.93 -0.78 19.72
C ALA A 25 -13.67 -2.16 20.36
N THR A 26 -14.70 -2.81 20.91
CA THR A 26 -14.65 -4.17 21.48
C THR A 26 -14.84 -5.28 20.44
N SER A 27 -15.14 -4.95 19.18
CA SER A 27 -15.14 -5.91 18.08
C SER A 27 -13.77 -6.58 17.94
N GLY A 28 -13.74 -7.86 17.56
CA GLY A 28 -12.47 -8.58 17.41
C GLY A 28 -11.59 -7.98 16.31
N ASP A 29 -10.27 -8.07 16.46
CA ASP A 29 -9.31 -7.48 15.51
C ASP A 29 -9.52 -7.98 14.07
N HIS A 30 -9.93 -9.24 13.90
CA HIS A 30 -10.26 -9.81 12.59
C HIS A 30 -11.43 -9.09 11.90
N GLU A 31 -12.42 -8.59 12.64
CA GLU A 31 -13.54 -7.83 12.06
C GLU A 31 -13.04 -6.49 11.50
N TRP A 32 -12.17 -5.81 12.24
CA TRP A 32 -11.55 -4.56 11.81
C TRP A 32 -10.68 -4.74 10.57
N VAL A 33 -9.84 -5.77 10.56
CA VAL A 33 -9.00 -6.10 9.39
C VAL A 33 -9.86 -6.46 8.19
N ASN A 34 -10.88 -7.30 8.36
CA ASN A 34 -11.74 -7.71 7.24
C ASN A 34 -12.49 -6.51 6.65
N ALA A 35 -13.02 -5.61 7.47
CA ALA A 35 -13.64 -4.38 6.98
C ALA A 35 -12.67 -3.52 6.16
N LEU A 36 -11.40 -3.43 6.59
CA LEU A 36 -10.36 -2.72 5.85
C LEU A 36 -9.98 -3.42 4.54
N LEU A 37 -9.91 -4.75 4.52
CA LEU A 37 -9.63 -5.53 3.31
C LEU A 37 -10.77 -5.40 2.30
N ILE A 38 -12.02 -5.34 2.75
CA ILE A 38 -13.19 -5.06 1.90
C ILE A 38 -13.06 -3.65 1.32
N LEU A 39 -12.73 -2.65 2.14
CA LEU A 39 -12.46 -1.29 1.64
C LEU A 39 -11.35 -1.29 0.57
N ALA A 40 -10.25 -2.00 0.80
CA ALA A 40 -9.18 -2.15 -0.19
C ALA A 40 -9.68 -2.77 -1.49
N ALA A 41 -10.61 -3.73 -1.43
CA ALA A 41 -11.23 -4.32 -2.61
C ALA A 41 -12.04 -3.29 -3.41
N HIS A 42 -12.85 -2.47 -2.74
CA HIS A 42 -13.60 -1.38 -3.38
C HIS A 42 -12.68 -0.32 -3.98
N VAL A 43 -11.56 0.00 -3.33
CA VAL A 43 -10.54 0.91 -3.88
C VAL A 43 -9.90 0.33 -5.14
N ILE A 44 -9.50 -0.94 -5.13
CA ILE A 44 -8.95 -1.63 -6.31
C ILE A 44 -9.97 -1.64 -7.45
N GLN A 45 -11.25 -1.93 -7.16
CA GLN A 45 -12.31 -1.87 -8.16
C GLN A 45 -12.42 -0.46 -8.76
N PHE A 46 -12.48 0.59 -7.92
CA PHE A 46 -12.50 1.97 -8.39
C PHE A 46 -11.28 2.33 -9.27
N CYS A 47 -10.09 1.85 -8.92
CA CYS A 47 -8.87 2.12 -9.66
C CYS A 47 -8.81 1.44 -11.03
N PHE A 48 -9.30 0.20 -11.15
CA PHE A 48 -9.07 -0.63 -12.35
C PHE A 48 -10.34 -1.00 -13.13
N ASP A 49 -11.53 -0.62 -12.68
CA ASP A 49 -12.75 -0.78 -13.46
C ASP A 49 -12.80 0.25 -14.59
N GLU A 50 -12.44 -0.18 -15.80
CA GLU A 50 -12.43 0.66 -17.00
C GLU A 50 -13.85 1.04 -17.49
N GLY A 51 -14.89 0.31 -17.03
CA GLY A 51 -16.28 0.53 -17.45
C GLY A 51 -17.01 1.60 -16.64
N ALA A 52 -16.54 1.91 -15.43
CA ALA A 52 -17.13 2.92 -14.57
C ALA A 52 -16.40 4.27 -14.73
N ALA A 53 -17.12 5.33 -15.08
CA ALA A 53 -16.56 6.68 -14.99
C ALA A 53 -16.15 6.95 -13.55
N ARG A 54 -14.85 7.16 -13.31
CA ARG A 54 -14.28 7.47 -11.98
C ARG A 54 -14.84 8.80 -11.50
N SER A 55 -15.92 8.73 -10.73
CA SER A 55 -16.58 9.93 -10.21
C SER A 55 -15.80 10.47 -9.00
N VAL A 56 -15.69 11.79 -8.93
CA VAL A 56 -15.14 12.48 -7.74
C VAL A 56 -15.94 12.13 -6.49
N VAL A 57 -17.24 11.88 -6.62
CA VAL A 57 -18.12 11.48 -5.50
C VAL A 57 -17.72 10.11 -4.96
N ALA A 58 -17.53 9.11 -5.83
CA ALA A 58 -17.09 7.78 -5.41
C ALA A 58 -15.71 7.82 -4.76
N PHE A 59 -14.78 8.60 -5.34
CA PHE A 59 -13.45 8.81 -4.76
C PHE A 59 -13.52 9.37 -3.33
N LYS A 60 -14.29 10.45 -3.13
CA LYS A 60 -14.47 11.07 -1.80
C LYS A 60 -15.07 10.08 -0.80
N GLY A 61 -16.07 9.30 -1.20
CA GLY A 61 -16.66 8.27 -0.34
C GLY A 61 -15.66 7.19 0.10
N LEU A 62 -14.70 6.81 -0.76
CA LEU A 62 -13.63 5.87 -0.39
C LEU A 62 -12.63 6.49 0.59
N VAL A 63 -12.27 7.76 0.39
CA VAL A 63 -11.41 8.51 1.32
C VAL A 63 -12.09 8.63 2.69
N GLU A 64 -13.37 9.00 2.73
CA GLU A 64 -14.16 9.12 3.96
C GLU A 64 -14.23 7.79 4.71
N LYS A 65 -14.50 6.67 4.03
CA LYS A 65 -14.49 5.33 4.65
C LYS A 65 -13.13 4.96 5.23
N ARG A 66 -12.04 5.30 4.53
CA ARG A 66 -10.67 5.09 5.03
C ARG A 66 -10.42 5.92 6.29
N ASP A 67 -10.76 7.20 6.26
CA ASP A 67 -10.57 8.12 7.39
C ASP A 67 -11.42 7.70 8.60
N GLU A 68 -12.66 7.26 8.36
CA GLU A 68 -13.54 6.72 9.38
C GLU A 68 -12.96 5.46 10.03
N TRP A 69 -12.44 4.52 9.23
CA TRP A 69 -11.78 3.32 9.75
C TRP A 69 -10.61 3.70 10.66
N VAL A 70 -9.73 4.61 10.21
CA VAL A 70 -8.56 5.07 10.99
C VAL A 70 -8.98 5.77 12.28
N ARG A 71 -10.07 6.55 12.24
CA ARG A 71 -10.60 7.25 13.41
C ARG A 71 -11.21 6.29 14.43
N MET A 72 -11.86 5.23 13.96
CA MET A 72 -12.64 4.32 14.79
C MET A 72 -11.85 3.08 15.25
N CYS A 73 -10.74 2.74 14.59
CA CYS A 73 -9.98 1.55 14.92
C CYS A 73 -9.46 1.60 16.38
N PRO A 74 -9.44 0.48 17.10
CA PRO A 74 -8.92 0.43 18.47
C PRO A 74 -7.46 0.83 18.55
N GLU A 75 -7.02 1.31 19.71
CA GLU A 75 -5.60 1.67 19.93
C GLU A 75 -4.64 0.49 19.78
N SER A 76 -5.12 -0.75 19.90
CA SER A 76 -4.33 -1.96 19.63
C SER A 76 -3.75 -2.00 18.22
N PHE A 77 -4.40 -1.36 17.25
CA PHE A 77 -3.94 -1.26 15.86
C PHE A 77 -2.79 -0.26 15.66
N ARG A 78 -2.44 0.53 16.69
CA ARG A 78 -1.28 1.41 16.63
C ARG A 78 0.00 0.61 16.89
N ALA A 79 1.08 1.02 16.22
CA ALA A 79 2.38 0.43 16.47
C ALA A 79 2.81 0.73 17.92
N VAL A 80 3.26 -0.29 18.63
CA VAL A 80 3.74 -0.17 20.02
C VAL A 80 5.07 0.57 20.09
N TYR A 81 5.84 0.50 19.00
CA TYR A 81 7.05 1.29 18.80
C TYR A 81 7.02 1.90 17.40
N SER A 82 7.36 3.19 17.32
CA SER A 82 7.48 3.93 16.07
C SER A 82 8.75 4.77 16.09
N ASP A 83 9.58 4.58 15.08
CA ASP A 83 10.73 5.43 14.78
C ASP A 83 10.78 5.66 13.27
N ASP A 84 10.99 6.90 12.84
CA ASP A 84 10.94 7.30 11.44
C ASP A 84 12.23 6.92 10.66
N GLY A 85 13.11 6.12 11.27
CA GLY A 85 14.37 5.68 10.64
C GLY A 85 15.44 6.76 10.65
N GLY A 86 15.29 7.75 11.54
CA GLY A 86 16.01 9.01 11.55
C GLY A 86 17.20 9.03 12.50
N GLY A 87 18.28 8.38 12.09
CA GLY A 87 19.57 8.53 12.77
C GLY A 87 20.69 8.04 11.89
N ASP A 88 21.10 8.87 10.94
CA ASP A 88 22.34 8.75 10.14
C ASP A 88 22.34 7.83 8.88
N GLY A 89 21.23 7.18 8.50
CA GLY A 89 21.24 6.19 7.39
C GLY A 89 20.12 6.22 6.35
N GLY A 90 19.02 6.94 6.56
CA GLY A 90 17.86 6.92 5.65
C GLY A 90 17.27 5.51 5.48
N GLY A 91 17.13 4.78 6.59
CA GLY A 91 16.54 3.43 6.61
C GLY A 91 15.02 3.46 6.53
N PHE A 92 14.42 2.27 6.34
CA PHE A 92 12.95 2.14 6.45
C PHE A 92 12.48 2.50 7.87
N PRO A 93 11.27 3.07 8.03
CA PRO A 93 10.74 3.37 9.35
C PRO A 93 10.51 2.09 10.16
N ASN A 94 10.78 2.16 11.45
CA ASN A 94 10.50 1.07 12.38
C ASN A 94 9.07 1.19 12.91
N ARG A 95 8.28 0.12 12.80
CA ARG A 95 6.88 0.02 13.23
C ARG A 95 6.61 -1.36 13.81
N TRP A 96 6.55 -1.50 15.12
CA TRP A 96 6.37 -2.81 15.76
C TRP A 96 4.92 -3.05 16.16
N TYR A 97 4.40 -4.22 15.80
CA TYR A 97 3.03 -4.63 16.13
C TYR A 97 3.03 -5.92 16.94
N LEU A 98 2.01 -6.05 17.80
CA LEU A 98 1.86 -7.21 18.68
C LEU A 98 1.15 -8.40 18.00
N ASP A 99 0.38 -8.15 16.94
CA ASP A 99 -0.45 -9.15 16.30
C ASP A 99 -0.42 -9.06 14.76
N GLY A 100 -0.63 -10.20 14.11
CA GLY A 100 -0.71 -10.31 12.65
C GLY A 100 -1.81 -9.46 12.02
N CYS A 101 -2.97 -9.33 12.69
CA CYS A 101 -4.07 -8.49 12.24
C CYS A 101 -3.63 -7.02 12.09
N HIS A 102 -2.88 -6.51 13.07
CA HIS A 102 -2.39 -5.13 13.05
C HIS A 102 -1.37 -4.90 11.93
N ILE A 103 -0.49 -5.88 11.68
CA ILE A 103 0.47 -5.85 10.56
C ILE A 103 -0.28 -5.79 9.22
N VAL A 104 -1.26 -6.69 9.02
CA VAL A 104 -2.06 -6.73 7.79
C VAL A 104 -2.83 -5.42 7.60
N ALA A 105 -3.40 -4.85 8.67
CA ALA A 105 -4.09 -3.59 8.60
C ALA A 105 -3.17 -2.43 8.20
N ALA A 106 -1.99 -2.33 8.84
CA ALA A 106 -1.00 -1.30 8.53
C ALA A 106 -0.55 -1.36 7.06
N GLN A 107 -0.26 -2.56 6.56
CA GLN A 107 0.07 -2.74 5.14
C GLN A 107 -1.09 -2.36 4.23
N SER A 108 -2.30 -2.86 4.53
CA SER A 108 -3.50 -2.60 3.73
C SER A 108 -3.83 -1.10 3.63
N LEU A 109 -3.66 -0.36 4.72
CA LEU A 109 -3.76 1.11 4.72
C LEU A 109 -2.73 1.76 3.79
N GLY A 110 -1.50 1.27 3.79
CA GLY A 110 -0.46 1.72 2.87
C GLY A 110 -0.85 1.52 1.40
N PHE A 111 -1.39 0.35 1.03
CA PHE A 111 -1.89 0.10 -0.33
C PHE A 111 -3.06 1.02 -0.70
N ILE A 112 -4.01 1.22 0.22
CA ILE A 112 -5.13 2.14 -0.01
C ILE A 112 -4.62 3.57 -0.26
N ARG A 113 -3.63 4.04 0.51
CA ARG A 113 -2.99 5.35 0.31
C ARG A 113 -2.35 5.47 -1.07
N ILE A 114 -1.55 4.47 -1.47
CA ILE A 114 -0.91 4.41 -2.79
C ILE A 114 -1.95 4.51 -3.91
N LEU A 115 -3.00 3.68 -3.84
CA LEU A 115 -4.04 3.63 -4.86
C LEU A 115 -4.85 4.93 -4.94
N LEU A 116 -5.29 5.46 -3.80
CA LEU A 116 -6.06 6.72 -3.79
C LEU A 116 -5.23 7.91 -4.26
N ALA A 117 -3.92 7.93 -3.96
CA ALA A 117 -3.03 8.97 -4.48
C ALA A 117 -2.90 8.88 -6.01
N MET A 118 -2.53 7.72 -6.55
CA MET A 118 -2.29 7.53 -7.99
C MET A 118 -3.56 7.72 -8.85
N TYR A 119 -4.73 7.36 -8.32
CA TYR A 119 -6.00 7.38 -9.06
C TYR A 119 -6.92 8.53 -8.66
N ASN A 120 -6.40 9.61 -8.08
CA ASN A 120 -7.18 10.76 -7.67
C ASN A 120 -7.77 11.50 -8.90
N PRO A 121 -9.10 11.50 -9.10
CA PRO A 121 -9.72 12.13 -10.26
C PRO A 121 -9.62 13.66 -10.25
N LEU A 122 -9.33 14.27 -9.09
CA LEU A 122 -9.10 15.72 -8.99
C LEU A 122 -7.81 16.16 -9.69
N LEU A 123 -6.89 15.23 -9.95
CA LEU A 123 -5.62 15.48 -10.64
C LEU A 123 -5.72 15.28 -12.17
N LEU A 124 -6.72 14.53 -12.65
CA LEU A 124 -6.86 14.14 -14.07
C LEU A 124 -7.20 15.30 -15.03
N GLY A 125 -7.44 16.52 -14.52
CA GLY A 125 -7.68 17.74 -15.31
C GLY A 125 -6.58 18.80 -15.19
N VAL A 126 -5.52 18.55 -14.41
CA VAL A 126 -4.42 19.50 -14.22
C VAL A 126 -3.49 19.42 -15.44
N ARG A 127 -3.37 20.52 -16.20
CA ARG A 127 -2.48 20.60 -17.37
C ARG A 127 -1.06 20.18 -17.01
N ALA A 128 -0.50 19.31 -17.85
CA ALA A 128 0.81 18.68 -17.71
C ALA A 128 1.92 19.70 -17.40
N GLY A 129 2.41 19.63 -16.17
CA GLY A 129 3.55 20.31 -15.59
C GLY A 129 3.79 19.72 -14.19
N ARG A 130 4.95 20.00 -13.57
CA ARG A 130 5.17 19.72 -12.12
C ARG A 130 4.27 20.64 -11.28
N SER A 131 2.95 20.47 -11.38
CA SER A 131 2.00 21.11 -10.47
C SER A 131 2.32 20.64 -9.06
N MET A 132 2.20 21.54 -8.08
CA MET A 132 2.37 21.22 -6.66
C MET A 132 1.56 19.98 -6.27
N MET A 133 0.38 19.79 -6.85
CA MET A 133 -0.48 18.64 -6.58
C MET A 133 0.11 17.30 -7.07
N MET A 134 0.85 17.29 -8.19
CA MET A 134 1.57 16.10 -8.67
C MET A 134 2.77 15.77 -7.78
N VAL A 135 3.47 16.79 -7.28
CA VAL A 135 4.59 16.62 -6.35
C VAL A 135 4.10 16.04 -5.01
N GLU A 136 2.98 16.54 -4.48
CA GLU A 136 2.39 15.99 -3.26
C GLU A 136 1.88 14.56 -3.46
N MET A 137 1.31 14.25 -4.64
CA MET A 137 0.93 12.87 -4.98
C MET A 137 2.16 11.95 -5.03
N GLU A 138 3.24 12.34 -5.71
CA GLU A 138 4.49 11.56 -5.76
C GLU A 138 5.04 11.32 -4.36
N LYS A 139 5.08 12.37 -3.52
CA LYS A 139 5.53 12.29 -2.13
C LYS A 139 4.68 11.31 -1.32
N GLU A 140 3.36 11.37 -1.44
CA GLU A 140 2.43 10.47 -0.73
C GLU A 140 2.63 9.01 -1.15
N VAL A 141 2.80 8.75 -2.45
CA VAL A 141 3.08 7.40 -2.97
C VAL A 141 4.40 6.88 -2.41
N LYS A 142 5.48 7.66 -2.49
CA LYS A 142 6.79 7.27 -1.95
C LYS A 142 6.72 6.99 -0.45
N GLN A 143 6.11 7.89 0.31
CA GLN A 143 5.99 7.74 1.76
C GLN A 143 5.20 6.48 2.13
N ALA A 144 4.09 6.19 1.45
CA ALA A 144 3.31 4.99 1.70
C ALA A 144 4.09 3.70 1.35
N VAL A 145 4.87 3.69 0.26
CA VAL A 145 5.75 2.55 -0.07
C VAL A 145 6.82 2.35 1.01
N TRP A 146 7.48 3.43 1.45
CA TRP A 146 8.46 3.40 2.54
C TRP A 146 7.87 2.84 3.82
N GLU A 147 6.65 3.27 4.17
CA GLU A 147 5.96 2.81 5.37
C GLU A 147 5.60 1.32 5.29
N VAL A 148 5.05 0.86 4.17
CA VAL A 148 4.73 -0.57 3.96
C VAL A 148 5.98 -1.45 4.05
N CYS A 149 7.11 -0.99 3.49
CA CYS A 149 8.38 -1.69 3.60
C CYS A 149 8.92 -1.69 5.05
N GLY A 150 8.81 -0.56 5.75
CA GLY A 150 9.19 -0.45 7.17
C GLY A 150 8.40 -1.37 8.09
N VAL A 151 7.08 -1.45 7.89
CA VAL A 151 6.21 -2.43 8.57
C VAL A 151 6.69 -3.85 8.29
N ALA A 152 7.06 -4.18 7.06
CA ALA A 152 7.54 -5.53 6.73
C ALA A 152 8.90 -5.85 7.38
N VAL A 153 9.89 -4.96 7.28
CA VAL A 153 11.22 -5.14 7.90
C VAL A 153 11.11 -5.26 9.42
N SER A 154 10.23 -4.48 10.03
CA SER A 154 10.01 -4.47 11.47
C SER A 154 9.31 -5.71 12.01
N ASN A 155 8.61 -6.47 11.14
CA ASN A 155 7.77 -7.59 11.54
C ASN A 155 8.09 -8.85 10.73
N ARG A 156 9.38 -9.22 10.70
CA ARG A 156 9.92 -10.35 9.90
C ARG A 156 9.31 -11.70 10.22
N GLN A 157 8.71 -11.84 11.40
CA GLN A 157 7.92 -13.02 11.78
C GLN A 157 6.72 -13.27 10.86
N SER A 158 6.33 -12.30 10.03
CA SER A 158 5.28 -12.42 9.01
C SER A 158 5.87 -12.40 7.59
N PRO A 159 6.22 -13.56 6.99
CA PRO A 159 6.74 -13.63 5.63
C PRO A 159 5.79 -13.04 4.58
N ALA A 160 4.48 -13.15 4.81
CA ALA A 160 3.45 -12.55 3.97
C ALA A 160 3.63 -11.03 3.88
N GLY A 161 4.05 -10.38 4.97
CA GLY A 161 4.29 -8.95 5.00
C GLY A 161 5.37 -8.51 4.01
N MET A 162 6.50 -9.23 3.95
CA MET A 162 7.58 -8.91 3.01
C MET A 162 7.16 -9.09 1.56
N VAL A 163 6.44 -10.17 1.24
CA VAL A 163 5.94 -10.42 -0.12
C VAL A 163 4.94 -9.35 -0.54
N ILE A 164 4.00 -9.00 0.34
CA ILE A 164 3.01 -7.95 0.10
C ILE A 164 3.73 -6.62 -0.15
N ALA A 165 4.63 -6.20 0.73
CA ALA A 165 5.39 -4.96 0.57
C ALA A 165 6.21 -4.91 -0.72
N SER A 166 6.82 -6.03 -1.12
CA SER A 166 7.56 -6.12 -2.39
C SER A 166 6.68 -5.83 -3.61
N PHE A 167 5.39 -6.17 -3.55
CA PHE A 167 4.46 -5.77 -4.61
C PHE A 167 4.24 -4.26 -4.67
N ALA A 168 4.20 -3.55 -3.54
CA ALA A 168 4.13 -2.08 -3.54
C ALA A 168 5.36 -1.48 -4.24
N VAL A 169 6.55 -1.99 -3.91
CA VAL A 169 7.81 -1.57 -4.55
C VAL A 169 7.77 -1.76 -6.06
N VAL A 170 7.40 -2.96 -6.52
CA VAL A 170 7.38 -3.29 -7.95
C VAL A 170 6.32 -2.49 -8.71
N VAL A 171 5.13 -2.29 -8.14
CA VAL A 171 4.05 -1.53 -8.79
C VAL A 171 4.38 -0.04 -8.85
N CYS A 172 5.03 0.50 -7.82
CA CYS A 172 5.34 1.92 -7.73
C CYS A 172 6.77 2.28 -8.15
N ALA A 173 7.51 1.35 -8.77
CA ALA A 173 8.91 1.54 -9.13
C ALA A 173 9.17 2.79 -9.99
N GLU A 174 8.21 3.15 -10.85
CA GLU A 174 8.31 4.31 -11.74
C GLU A 174 8.32 5.67 -11.01
N TRP A 175 7.93 5.71 -9.74
CA TRP A 175 7.92 6.94 -8.95
C TRP A 175 9.28 7.22 -8.30
N PHE A 176 10.20 6.25 -8.28
CA PHE A 176 11.51 6.40 -7.64
C PHE A 176 12.60 6.70 -8.66
N ASP A 177 13.22 7.88 -8.55
CA ASP A 177 14.31 8.34 -9.42
C ASP A 177 15.66 8.50 -8.73
N ASP A 178 15.67 8.64 -7.40
CA ASP A 178 16.92 8.68 -6.63
C ASP A 178 17.57 7.30 -6.56
N GLU A 179 18.86 7.22 -6.88
CA GLU A 179 19.57 5.94 -6.93
C GLU A 179 19.76 5.34 -5.53
N GLY A 180 19.87 6.16 -4.49
CA GLY A 180 19.93 5.70 -3.10
C GLY A 180 18.60 5.08 -2.64
N GLU A 181 17.46 5.64 -3.03
CA GLU A 181 16.14 5.03 -2.82
C GLU A 181 16.01 3.71 -3.59
N ARG A 182 16.40 3.70 -4.87
CA ARG A 182 16.34 2.50 -5.72
C ARG A 182 17.18 1.36 -5.18
N GLU A 183 18.40 1.62 -4.73
CA GLU A 183 19.27 0.57 -4.20
C GLU A 183 18.72 -0.04 -2.89
N ARG A 184 18.15 0.79 -2.01
CA ARG A 184 17.49 0.28 -0.79
C ARG A 184 16.28 -0.58 -1.10
N LEU A 185 15.45 -0.17 -2.05
CA LEU A 185 14.27 -0.92 -2.49
C LEU A 185 14.65 -2.21 -3.25
N ARG A 186 15.73 -2.19 -4.05
CA ARG A 186 16.36 -3.42 -4.63
C ARG A 186 16.78 -4.37 -3.51
N GLY A 187 17.52 -3.86 -2.53
CA GLY A 187 17.96 -4.60 -1.35
C GLY A 187 16.79 -5.28 -0.65
N PHE A 188 15.72 -4.53 -0.38
CA PHE A 188 14.50 -5.04 0.22
C PHE A 188 13.87 -6.21 -0.58
N VAL A 189 13.72 -6.08 -1.91
CA VAL A 189 13.13 -7.14 -2.74
C VAL A 189 14.05 -8.37 -2.83
N ARG A 190 15.37 -8.17 -2.88
CA ARG A 190 16.37 -9.26 -2.85
C ARG A 190 16.35 -10.02 -1.53
N GLU A 191 16.23 -9.29 -0.43
CA GLU A 191 16.14 -9.82 0.93
C GLU A 191 14.88 -10.67 1.11
N MET A 192 13.71 -10.17 0.67
CA MET A 192 12.47 -10.95 0.65
C MET A 192 12.62 -12.26 -0.14
N ARG A 193 13.25 -12.21 -1.32
CA ARG A 193 13.52 -13.40 -2.14
C ARG A 193 14.41 -14.40 -1.39
N GLY A 194 15.48 -13.93 -0.77
CA GLY A 194 16.48 -14.76 -0.10
C GLY A 194 15.97 -15.40 1.18
N GLU A 195 15.28 -14.65 2.03
CA GLU A 195 14.83 -15.13 3.34
C GLU A 195 13.56 -15.96 3.28
N CYS A 196 12.61 -15.54 2.44
CA CYS A 196 11.30 -16.17 2.45
C CYS A 196 11.22 -17.33 1.44
N ASN A 197 12.12 -17.39 0.44
CA ASN A 197 12.09 -18.36 -0.67
C ASN A 197 10.73 -18.41 -1.40
N TYR A 198 9.97 -17.29 -1.39
CA TYR A 198 8.62 -17.22 -1.92
C TYR A 198 8.60 -16.98 -3.44
N TRP A 199 7.65 -17.64 -4.09
CA TRP A 199 7.16 -17.25 -5.41
C TRP A 199 6.27 -15.99 -5.27
N PRO A 200 6.42 -14.93 -6.09
CA PRO A 200 7.20 -14.84 -7.33
C PRO A 200 8.45 -13.93 -7.21
N GLY A 201 9.29 -14.09 -6.17
CA GLY A 201 10.40 -13.15 -5.88
C GLY A 201 11.39 -12.93 -7.03
N VAL A 202 11.72 -13.98 -7.80
CA VAL A 202 12.59 -13.86 -8.99
C VAL A 202 11.98 -12.95 -10.06
N GLU A 203 10.67 -13.06 -10.31
CA GLU A 203 10.00 -12.25 -11.33
C GLU A 203 9.82 -10.81 -10.86
N MET A 204 9.58 -10.58 -9.57
CA MET A 204 9.53 -9.25 -8.97
C MET A 204 10.87 -8.52 -9.15
N GLU A 205 11.97 -9.16 -8.79
CA GLU A 205 13.32 -8.60 -8.95
C GLU A 205 13.60 -8.27 -10.42
N LYS A 206 13.38 -9.24 -11.34
CA LYS A 206 13.56 -9.01 -12.78
C LYS A 206 12.70 -7.88 -13.32
N ARG A 207 11.47 -7.71 -12.83
CA ARG A 207 10.58 -6.62 -13.25
C ARG A 207 11.12 -5.27 -12.76
N LEU A 208 11.56 -5.20 -11.51
CA LEU A 208 12.14 -3.99 -10.91
C LEU A 208 13.41 -3.55 -11.66
N GLU A 209 14.32 -4.50 -11.90
CA GLU A 209 15.57 -4.31 -12.64
C GLU A 209 15.33 -3.76 -14.05
N ARG A 210 14.35 -4.34 -14.79
CA ARG A 210 13.99 -3.87 -16.13
C ARG A 210 13.50 -2.42 -16.13
N MET A 211 12.61 -2.07 -15.19
CA MET A 211 12.03 -0.72 -15.10
C MET A 211 13.09 0.36 -14.87
N TRP A 212 14.05 0.11 -13.98
CA TRP A 212 15.08 1.10 -13.67
C TRP A 212 16.23 1.11 -14.66
N SER A 213 16.53 -0.01 -15.31
CA SER A 213 17.52 -0.06 -16.40
C SER A 213 17.06 0.70 -17.64
N SER A 214 15.75 0.68 -17.96
CA SER A 214 15.21 1.40 -19.13
C SER A 214 15.19 2.92 -18.99
N ARG A 215 15.45 3.46 -17.79
CA ARG A 215 15.51 4.91 -17.52
C ARG A 215 16.94 5.46 -17.40
N GLY A 216 17.94 4.58 -17.40
CA GLY A 216 19.36 4.94 -17.22
C GLY A 216 20.16 5.12 -18.51
N GLY A 217 19.51 5.18 -19.68
CA GLY A 217 20.12 5.44 -20.99
C GLY A 217 19.47 6.63 -21.66
#